data_AF-A0A7X7JHV1-F1
#
_entry.id   AF-A0A7X7JHV1-F1
#
_cell.length_a   1.000
_cell.length_b   1.000
_cell.length_c   1.000
_cell.angle_alpha   90.00
_cell.angle_beta   90.00
_cell.angle_gamma   90.00
#
_symmetry.space_group_name_H-M   'P 1'
#
loop_
_entity.id
_entity.type
_entity.pdbx_description
1 polymer ?
#
loop_
_entity_poly.entity_id
_entity_poly.type
_entity_poly.pdbx_seq_one_letter_code
_entity_poly.pdbx_strand_id
1 'polypeptide(L)' 'MSDLATHPVTDHPEWIKQAEIPKLVPVGRTTVARMIESGDLPAVRFGKTVLIKYTDFLAAFRPVA' A
#
# COMPACT_ATOMS: atom_id res chain seq x y z
N MET A 1 -11.05 25.48 -11.87
CA MET A 1 -11.42 24.52 -10.80
C MET A 1 -11.58 23.17 -11.48
N SER A 2 -10.52 22.37 -11.51
CA SER A 2 -10.52 21.09 -12.23
C SER A 2 -11.27 20.05 -11.41
N ASP A 3 -12.24 19.45 -12.09
CA ASP A 3 -13.20 18.47 -11.61
C ASP A 3 -12.50 17.21 -11.09
N LEU A 4 -12.87 16.77 -9.88
CA LEU A 4 -12.31 15.61 -9.17
C LEU A 4 -13.00 14.30 -9.59
N ALA A 5 -13.55 14.26 -10.80
CA ALA A 5 -14.37 13.17 -11.31
C ALA A 5 -13.79 12.57 -12.60
N THR A 6 -12.68 11.83 -12.53
CA THR A 6 -12.37 10.70 -13.44
C THR A 6 -11.17 9.94 -12.89
N HIS A 7 -11.37 9.15 -11.83
CA HIS A 7 -10.46 8.02 -11.57
C HIS A 7 -11.27 6.76 -11.85
N PRO A 8 -10.79 5.84 -12.71
CA PRO A 8 -11.43 4.55 -12.86
C PRO A 8 -11.44 3.89 -11.48
N VAL A 9 -12.63 3.53 -11.00
CA VAL A 9 -12.78 2.68 -9.82
C VAL A 9 -12.26 1.31 -10.24
N THR A 10 -10.94 1.18 -10.19
CA THR A 10 -10.28 -0.11 -10.24
C THR A 10 -10.84 -0.89 -9.05
N ASP A 11 -11.16 -2.18 -9.21
CA ASP A 11 -11.68 -3.06 -8.15
C ASP A 11 -10.75 -3.18 -6.92
N HIS A 12 -9.65 -2.41 -6.91
CA HIS A 12 -8.69 -2.25 -5.84
C HIS A 12 -8.57 -0.76 -5.51
N PRO A 13 -8.64 -0.36 -4.23
CA PRO A 13 -8.39 1.01 -3.85
C PRO A 13 -6.95 1.38 -4.24
N GLU A 14 -6.76 2.54 -4.87
CA GLU A 14 -5.44 3.05 -5.26
C GLU A 14 -4.45 3.05 -4.07
N TRP A 15 -5.01 3.22 -2.86
CA TRP A 15 -4.29 3.23 -1.60
C TRP A 15 -4.85 2.18 -0.63
N ILE A 16 -3.97 1.36 -0.09
CA ILE A 16 -4.28 0.40 0.97
C ILE A 16 -3.76 0.90 2.31
N LYS A 17 -4.54 0.70 3.38
CA LYS A 17 -4.05 1.00 4.73
C LYS A 17 -3.10 -0.09 5.17
N GLN A 18 -2.05 0.28 5.89
CA GLN A 18 -1.13 -0.68 6.51
C GLN A 18 -1.86 -1.75 7.35
N ALA A 19 -2.96 -1.37 8.00
CA ALA A 19 -3.77 -2.27 8.82
C ALA A 19 -4.55 -3.32 8.00
N GLU A 20 -4.77 -3.09 6.71
CA GLU A 20 -5.51 -3.96 5.79
C GLU A 20 -4.62 -4.99 5.09
N ILE A 21 -3.31 -4.72 5.01
CA ILE A 21 -2.34 -5.61 4.33
C ILE A 21 -2.40 -7.08 4.79
N PRO A 22 -2.48 -7.39 6.10
CA PRO A 22 -2.55 -8.80 6.55
C PRO A 22 -3.78 -9.56 6.06
N LYS A 23 -4.82 -8.85 5.57
CA LYS A 23 -6.01 -9.46 4.97
C LYS A 23 -5.79 -9.82 3.49
N LEU A 24 -4.84 -9.15 2.82
CA LEU A 24 -4.53 -9.34 1.41
C LEU A 24 -3.47 -10.41 1.21
N VAL A 25 -2.44 -10.42 2.06
CA VAL A 25 -1.31 -11.34 1.97
C VAL A 25 -0.93 -11.79 3.38
N PRO A 26 -0.56 -13.07 3.59
CA PRO A 26 -0.08 -13.56 4.89
C PRO A 26 1.32 -13.01 5.21
N VAL A 27 1.41 -11.71 5.46
CA VAL A 27 2.60 -11.00 5.92
C VAL A 27 2.34 -10.36 7.27
N GLY A 28 3.31 -10.49 8.18
CA GLY A 28 3.22 -9.88 9.50
C GLY A 28 3.24 -8.36 9.43
N ARG A 29 2.45 -7.68 10.28
CA ARG A 29 2.45 -6.22 10.38
C ARG A 29 3.85 -5.64 10.63
N THR A 30 4.65 -6.33 11.44
CA THR A 30 6.04 -5.94 11.74
C THR A 30 6.92 -5.96 10.49
N THR A 31 6.74 -6.95 9.61
CA THR A 31 7.48 -7.03 8.35
C THR A 31 7.15 -5.83 7.47
N VAL A 32 5.86 -5.52 7.31
CA VAL A 32 5.42 -4.36 6.53
C VAL A 32 5.97 -3.06 7.11
N ALA A 33 5.92 -2.89 8.44
CA ALA A 33 6.49 -1.73 9.10
C ALA A 33 8.00 -1.58 8.83
N ARG A 34 8.76 -2.68 8.91
CA ARG A 34 10.19 -2.69 8.60
C ARG A 34 10.49 -2.36 7.14
N MET A 35 9.67 -2.84 6.20
CA MET A 35 9.83 -2.50 4.77
C MET A 35 9.58 -1.01 4.52
N ILE A 36 8.64 -0.40 5.24
CA ILE A 36 8.40 1.04 5.17
C ILE A 36 9.57 1.81 5.79
N GLU A 37 10.04 1.40 6.97
CA GLU A 37 11.15 2.05 7.68
C GLU A 37 12.49 1.95 6.93
N SER A 38 12.73 0.85 6.22
CA SER A 38 13.93 0.66 5.37
C SER A 38 13.84 1.39 4.03
N GLY A 39 12.64 1.84 3.63
CA GLY A 39 12.41 2.46 2.32
C GLY A 39 12.13 1.48 1.19
N ASP A 40 12.13 0.16 1.47
CA ASP A 40 11.81 -0.88 0.50
C ASP A 40 10.34 -0.84 0.03
N LEU A 41 9.45 -0.29 0.87
CA LEU A 41 8.04 -0.10 0.54
C LEU A 41 7.66 1.38 0.69
N PRO A 42 7.42 2.11 -0.42
CA PRO A 42 6.93 3.48 -0.38
C PRO A 42 5.58 3.58 0.35
N ALA A 43 5.51 4.50 1.32
CA ALA A 43 4.28 4.76 2.06
C ALA A 43 4.13 6.25 2.39
N VAL A 44 2.90 6.69 2.52
CA VAL A 44 2.53 8.05 2.88
C VAL A 44 1.78 8.03 4.21
N ARG A 45 2.17 8.91 5.13
CA ARG A 45 1.42 9.11 6.39
C ARG A 45 0.37 10.20 6.18
N PHE A 46 -0.89 9.85 6.41
CA PHE A 46 -2.03 10.76 6.41
C PHE A 46 -2.69 10.76 7.79
N GLY A 47 -2.36 11.77 8.60
CA GLY A 47 -2.74 11.82 10.01
C GLY A 47 -2.17 10.62 10.78
N LYS A 48 -3.05 9.78 11.34
CA LYS A 48 -2.68 8.57 12.08
C LYS A 48 -2.61 7.30 11.21
N THR A 49 -2.96 7.42 9.93
CA THR A 49 -3.04 6.29 9.00
C THR A 49 -1.83 6.27 8.09
N VAL A 50 -1.27 5.08 7.88
CA VAL A 50 -0.25 4.85 6.86
C VAL A 50 -0.92 4.24 5.64
N LEU A 51 -0.75 4.90 4.51
CA LEU A 51 -1.29 4.53 3.22
C LEU A 51 -0.16 4.09 2.30
N ILE A 52 -0.39 3.02 1.55
CA ILE A 52 0.57 2.43 0.63
C ILE A 52 -0.12 2.34 -0.72
N LYS A 53 0.54 2.74 -1.80
CA LYS A 53 -0.05 2.55 -3.14
C LYS A 53 -0.16 1.06 -3.43
N TYR A 54 -1.30 0.65 -3.95
CA TYR A 54 -1.52 -0.76 -4.26
C TYR A 54 -0.49 -1.31 -5.27
N THR A 55 -0.09 -0.50 -6.26
CA THR A 55 0.94 -0.87 -7.24
C THR A 55 2.31 -1.08 -6.62
N ASP A 56 2.72 -0.22 -5.69
CA ASP A 56 4.02 -0.31 -5.02
C ASP A 56 4.05 -1.52 -4.09
N PHE A 57 2.93 -1.80 -3.41
CA PHE A 57 2.73 -3.01 -2.62
C PHE A 57 2.88 -4.27 -3.48
N LEU A 58 2.20 -4.34 -4.64
CA LEU A 58 2.33 -5.47 -5.56
C LEU A 58 3.76 -5.63 -6.10
N ALA A 59 4.41 -4.52 -6.47
CA ALA A 59 5.78 -4.54 -6.98
C ALA A 59 6.80 -5.05 -5.94
N ALA A 60 6.51 -4.89 -4.65
CA ALA A 60 7.32 -5.41 -3.56
C ALA A 60 7.22 -6.95 -3.43
N PHE A 61 6.13 -7.58 -3.89
CA PHE A 61 6.03 -9.04 -3.99
C PHE A 61 6.71 -9.53 -5.26
N ARG A 62 8.04 -9.67 -5.20
CA ARG A 62 8.75 -10.40 -6.25
C ARG A 62 8.82 -11.89 -5.89
N PRO A 63 8.43 -12.80 -6.80
CA PRO A 63 8.70 -14.22 -6.61
C PRO A 63 10.22 -14.43 -6.56
N VAL A 64 10.67 -15.20 -5.57
CA VAL A 64 12.05 -15.70 -5.51
C VAL A 64 12.05 -17.06 -6.21
N ALA A 65 12.78 -17.16 -7.32
CA ALA A 65 12.97 -18.40 -8.08
C ALA A 65 14.05 -19.29 -7.45
#